data_AF-W0DUG1-F1
#
_entry.id   AF-W0DUG1-F1
#
_cell.length_a   1.000
_cell.length_b   1.000
_cell.length_c   1.000
_cell.angle_alpha   90.00
_cell.angle_beta   90.00
_cell.angle_gamma   90.00
#
_symmetry.space_group_name_H-M   'P 1'
#
loop_
_entity.id
_entity.type
_entity.pdbx_description
1 polymer ?
#
loop_
_entity_poly.entity_id
_entity_poly.type
_entity_poly.pdbx_seq_one_letter_code
_entity_poly.pdbx_strand_id
1 'polypeptide(L)'
;MWGILAISAVLTLAGCAQVQVQDITPSVTTTAQESPAETYRLTQFRDAAPSSFESRALRTQADALCPNGYEVLSRHAFATEALAAHQAECPSRSCAHQLEWQIRCGNIPREPFRFFGRTQ
;
A
#
# COMPACT_ATOMS: atom_id res chain seq x y z
N MET A 1 12.00 -35.77 -17.16
CA MET A 1 11.83 -34.31 -17.23
C MET A 1 11.12 -33.86 -15.95
N TRP A 2 11.84 -33.25 -15.01
CA TRP A 2 11.28 -32.76 -13.75
C TRP A 2 10.85 -31.29 -13.92
N GLY A 3 9.56 -31.02 -13.73
CA GLY A 3 9.01 -29.67 -13.67
C GLY A 3 9.17 -29.10 -12.28
N ILE A 4 9.90 -27.99 -12.16
CA ILE A 4 10.06 -27.26 -10.90
C ILE A 4 8.81 -26.39 -10.72
N LEU A 5 7.96 -26.78 -9.76
CA LEU A 5 6.86 -25.94 -9.26
C LEU A 5 7.46 -24.78 -8.46
N ALA A 6 7.38 -23.57 -9.00
CA ALA A 6 7.72 -22.35 -8.27
C ALA A 6 6.65 -22.10 -7.20
N ILE A 7 7.00 -22.31 -5.94
CA ILE A 7 6.17 -22.02 -4.78
C ILE A 7 6.34 -20.52 -4.49
N SER A 8 5.37 -19.71 -4.89
CA SER A 8 5.29 -18.31 -4.49
C SER A 8 5.06 -18.22 -2.98
N ALA A 9 6.08 -17.79 -2.25
CA ALA A 9 6.02 -17.61 -0.80
C ALA A 9 5.22 -16.34 -0.47
N VAL A 10 4.03 -16.51 0.11
CA VAL A 10 3.23 -15.41 0.67
C VAL A 10 3.70 -15.17 2.10
N LEU A 11 4.55 -14.16 2.30
CA LEU A 11 4.99 -13.72 3.63
C LEU A 11 3.86 -12.91 4.30
N THR A 12 3.14 -13.53 5.23
CA THR A 12 2.14 -12.86 6.07
C THR A 12 2.76 -12.40 7.38
N LEU A 13 3.19 -11.13 7.45
CA LEU A 13 3.58 -10.49 8.71
C LEU A 13 2.31 -10.10 9.48
N ALA A 14 2.06 -10.80 10.59
CA ALA A 14 0.90 -10.59 11.46
C ALA A 14 1.07 -9.31 12.32
N GLY A 15 0.31 -8.27 11.98
CA GLY A 15 0.02 -7.11 12.81
C GLY A 15 -1.39 -6.62 12.46
N CYS A 16 -2.21 -6.23 13.45
CA CYS A 16 -3.67 -6.04 13.38
C CYS A 16 -4.21 -4.92 12.44
N ALA A 17 -3.48 -4.57 11.38
CA ALA A 17 -3.97 -3.86 10.22
C ALA A 17 -3.43 -4.59 9.00
N GLN A 18 -4.09 -5.70 8.62
CA GLN A 18 -3.70 -6.53 7.48
C GLN A 18 -3.69 -5.66 6.21
N VAL A 19 -2.49 -5.25 5.79
CA VAL A 19 -2.27 -4.70 4.46
C VAL A 19 -2.05 -5.89 3.53
N GLN A 20 -2.90 -6.04 2.53
CA GLN A 20 -2.69 -7.00 1.46
C GLN A 20 -1.73 -6.40 0.45
N VAL A 21 -0.73 -7.18 0.03
CA VAL A 21 0.28 -6.78 -0.95
C VAL A 21 0.10 -7.64 -2.19
N GLN A 22 0.05 -7.00 -3.35
CA GLN A 22 0.03 -7.68 -4.63
C GLN A 22 1.09 -7.10 -5.56
N ASP A 23 1.94 -7.96 -6.10
CA ASP A 23 2.90 -7.59 -7.14
C ASP A 23 2.16 -7.40 -8.47
N ILE A 24 2.31 -6.21 -9.05
CA ILE A 24 1.75 -5.83 -10.35
C ILE A 24 2.85 -5.35 -11.31
N THR A 25 4.10 -5.73 -11.04
CA THR A 25 5.26 -5.37 -11.86
C THR A 25 5.01 -5.82 -13.30
N PRO A 26 5.09 -4.91 -14.29
CA PRO A 26 4.86 -5.26 -15.67
C PRO A 26 5.91 -6.27 -16.12
N SER A 27 5.47 -7.42 -16.62
CA SER A 27 6.32 -8.45 -17.22
C SER A 27 6.88 -7.92 -18.55
N VAL A 28 7.96 -7.15 -18.51
CA VAL A 28 8.60 -6.65 -19.73
C VAL A 28 9.42 -7.77 -20.36
N THR A 29 8.86 -8.42 -21.38
CA THR A 29 9.56 -9.37 -22.24
C THR A 29 10.25 -8.62 -23.38
N THR A 30 11.24 -7.77 -23.09
CA THR A 30 12.00 -7.13 -24.17
C THR A 30 13.42 -6.76 -23.76
N THR A 31 14.35 -7.33 -24.51
CA THR A 31 15.78 -7.04 -24.64
C THR A 31 16.18 -5.58 -24.40
N ALA A 32 16.41 -5.19 -23.14
CA ALA A 32 17.24 -4.05 -22.76
C ALA A 32 17.54 -4.15 -21.26
N GLN A 33 18.76 -3.77 -20.89
CA GLN A 33 19.46 -4.10 -19.64
C GLN A 33 18.98 -3.30 -18.41
N GLU A 34 17.68 -3.11 -18.24
CA GLU A 34 17.10 -2.39 -17.10
C GLU A 34 16.00 -3.28 -16.48
N SER A 35 16.23 -3.72 -15.24
CA SER A 35 15.25 -4.49 -14.48
C SER A 35 13.95 -3.67 -14.35
N PRO A 36 12.78 -4.26 -14.65
CA PRO A 36 11.51 -3.53 -14.54
C PRO A 36 11.34 -3.00 -13.12
N ALA A 37 10.92 -1.74 -12.99
CA ALA A 37 10.71 -1.13 -11.68
C ALA A 37 9.58 -1.86 -10.93
N GLU A 38 9.91 -2.41 -9.76
CA GLU A 38 8.99 -3.17 -8.92
C GLU A 38 7.77 -2.31 -8.59
N THR A 39 6.59 -2.82 -8.92
CA THR A 39 5.33 -2.10 -8.72
C THR A 39 4.39 -2.95 -7.88
N TYR A 40 3.87 -2.38 -6.80
CA TYR A 40 3.02 -3.07 -5.84
C TYR A 40 1.68 -2.37 -5.68
N ARG A 41 0.63 -3.16 -5.52
CA ARG A 41 -0.68 -2.74 -5.06
C ARG A 41 -0.85 -3.11 -3.60
N LEU A 42 -1.14 -2.12 -2.76
CA LEU A 42 -1.33 -2.24 -1.33
C LEU A 42 -2.78 -1.95 -0.97
N THR A 43 -3.42 -2.87 -0.26
CA THR A 43 -4.84 -2.77 0.08
C THR A 43 -5.06 -2.87 1.58
N GLN A 44 -5.83 -1.96 2.16
CA GLN A 44 -6.22 -1.98 3.58
C GLN A 44 -7.73 -1.82 3.72
N PHE A 45 -8.35 -2.70 4.51
CA PHE A 45 -9.76 -2.58 4.91
C PHE A 45 -9.89 -1.81 6.23
N ARG A 46 -10.89 -0.95 6.31
CA ARG A 46 -11.21 -0.12 7.49
C ARG A 46 -12.71 -0.04 7.69
N ASP A 47 -13.15 -0.04 8.95
CA ASP A 47 -14.56 0.05 9.35
C ASP A 47 -14.93 1.43 9.96
N ALA A 48 -14.31 2.50 9.48
CA ALA A 48 -14.51 3.87 9.97
C ALA A 48 -14.84 4.83 8.83
N ALA A 49 -15.39 6.00 9.12
CA ALA A 49 -15.57 7.01 8.08
C ALA A 49 -14.20 7.44 7.51
N PRO A 50 -14.06 7.56 6.19
CA PRO A 50 -12.81 8.01 5.57
C PRO A 50 -12.55 9.48 5.89
N SER A 51 -11.62 9.77 6.79
CA SER A 51 -11.14 11.14 7.03
C SER A 51 -10.09 11.58 6.00
N SER A 52 -9.39 10.62 5.39
CA SER A 52 -8.32 10.83 4.42
C SER A 52 -7.97 9.55 3.66
N PHE A 53 -7.49 9.67 2.43
CA PHE A 53 -6.88 8.55 1.67
C PHE A 53 -5.48 8.16 2.18
N GLU A 54 -4.98 8.87 3.20
CA GLU A 54 -3.71 8.57 3.85
C GLU A 54 -3.83 7.40 4.82
N SER A 55 -2.86 6.48 4.74
CA SER A 55 -2.75 5.38 5.68
C SER A 55 -1.32 5.18 6.15
N ARG A 56 -1.14 5.28 7.47
CA ARG A 56 0.14 4.92 8.11
C ARG A 56 0.48 3.44 7.88
N ALA A 57 -0.51 2.55 7.90
CA ALA A 57 -0.27 1.12 7.66
C ALA A 57 0.20 0.86 6.22
N LEU A 58 -0.46 1.46 5.22
CA LEU A 58 -0.02 1.34 3.82
C LEU A 58 1.36 1.97 3.61
N ARG A 59 1.64 3.10 4.27
CA ARG A 59 2.95 3.75 4.24
C ARG A 59 4.06 2.89 4.83
N THR A 60 3.86 2.35 6.03
CA THR A 60 4.83 1.43 6.65
C THR A 60 5.06 0.20 5.78
N GLN A 61 4.02 -0.34 5.15
CA GLN A 61 4.16 -1.48 4.24
C GLN A 61 4.93 -1.10 2.97
N ALA A 62 4.68 0.07 2.39
CA ALA A 62 5.41 0.60 1.25
C ALA A 62 6.90 0.81 1.59
N ASP A 63 7.21 1.37 2.76
CA ASP A 63 8.57 1.56 3.26
C ASP A 63 9.31 0.22 3.46
N ALA A 64 8.58 -0.82 3.86
CA ALA A 64 9.13 -2.16 4.03
C ALA A 64 9.42 -2.85 2.69
N LEU A 65 8.60 -2.61 1.67
CA LEU A 65 8.80 -3.15 0.32
C LEU A 65 9.88 -2.41 -0.46
N CYS A 66 9.90 -1.07 -0.38
CA CYS A 66 10.81 -0.21 -1.13
C CYS A 66 11.74 0.55 -0.18
N PRO A 67 12.81 -0.08 0.35
CA PRO A 67 13.67 0.56 1.35
C PRO A 67 14.39 1.82 0.83
N ASN A 68 14.66 1.87 -0.48
CA ASN A 68 15.29 3.00 -1.18
C ASN A 68 14.31 4.11 -1.58
N GLY A 69 13.03 3.96 -1.21
CA GLY A 69 11.95 4.88 -1.52
C GLY A 69 11.02 4.39 -2.62
N TYR A 70 9.86 5.03 -2.70
CA TYR A 70 8.81 4.69 -3.65
C TYR A 70 8.06 5.94 -4.10
N GLU A 71 7.51 5.86 -5.30
CA GLU A 71 6.54 6.80 -5.83
C GLU A 71 5.14 6.23 -5.64
N VAL A 72 4.19 7.07 -5.23
CA VAL A 72 2.78 6.67 -5.22
C VAL A 72 2.16 7.04 -6.55
N LEU A 73 1.83 6.02 -7.35
CA LEU A 73 1.20 6.18 -8.66
C LEU A 73 -0.29 6.52 -8.51
N SER A 74 -0.98 5.89 -7.54
CA SER A 74 -2.39 6.17 -7.28
C SER A 74 -2.80 5.89 -5.83
N ARG A 75 -3.85 6.59 -5.39
CA ARG A 75 -4.53 6.40 -4.10
C ARG A 75 -6.03 6.43 -4.33
N HIS A 76 -6.71 5.36 -3.92
CA HIS A 76 -8.16 5.22 -4.06
C HIS A 76 -8.79 4.77 -2.74
N ALA A 77 -10.04 5.16 -2.50
CA ALA A 77 -10.91 4.49 -1.55
C ALA A 77 -12.12 3.92 -2.28
N PHE A 78 -12.45 2.67 -1.98
CA PHE A 78 -13.63 1.98 -2.45
C PHE A 78 -14.51 1.68 -1.24
N ALA A 79 -15.80 1.97 -1.30
CA ALA A 79 -16.76 1.51 -0.31
C ALA A 79 -17.86 0.71 -1.00
N THR A 80 -18.42 -0.25 -0.28
CA THR A 80 -19.58 -1.03 -0.75
C THR A 80 -20.86 -0.18 -0.76
N GLU A 81 -20.94 0.84 0.09
CA GLU A 81 -22.00 1.83 0.15
C GLU A 81 -21.44 3.25 -0.02
N ALA A 82 -22.29 4.27 0.05
CA ALA A 82 -21.83 5.65 0.02
C ALA A 82 -20.82 5.89 1.15
N LEU A 83 -19.66 6.48 0.82
CA LEU A 83 -18.65 6.86 1.81
C LEU A 83 -19.29 7.89 2.76
N ALA A 84 -19.48 7.51 4.03
CA ALA A 84 -19.97 8.42 5.05
C ALA A 84 -19.04 9.63 5.18
N ALA A 85 -19.61 10.83 5.27
CA ALA A 85 -18.82 12.05 5.45
C ALA A 85 -18.33 12.17 6.90
N HIS A 86 -19.11 11.63 7.84
CA HIS A 86 -18.85 11.74 9.27
C HIS A 86 -19.02 10.41 9.99
N GLN A 87 -18.24 10.20 11.05
CA GLN A 87 -18.31 8.97 11.86
C GLN A 87 -19.68 8.75 12.50
N ALA A 88 -20.44 9.82 12.74
CA ALA A 88 -21.81 9.74 13.26
C ALA A 88 -22.80 9.09 12.28
N GLU A 89 -22.47 9.08 10.98
CA GLU A 89 -23.25 8.43 9.92
C GLU A 89 -22.89 6.94 9.79
N CYS A 90 -22.00 6.42 10.65
CA CYS A 90 -21.57 5.02 10.67
C CYS A 90 -22.21 4.24 11.83
N PRO A 91 -23.50 3.85 11.75
CA PRO A 91 -23.99 2.80 12.63
C PRO A 91 -23.14 1.55 12.41
N SER A 92 -22.80 0.85 13.50
CA SER A 92 -21.87 -0.27 13.56
C SER A 92 -21.63 -1.05 12.25
N ARG A 93 -20.41 -0.92 11.69
CA ARG A 93 -19.90 -1.58 10.45
C ARG A 93 -20.44 -1.08 9.10
N SER A 94 -21.31 -0.09 9.02
CA SER A 94 -21.82 0.44 7.74
C SER A 94 -20.83 1.31 6.95
N CYS A 95 -19.64 1.57 7.50
CA CYS A 95 -18.60 2.40 6.87
C CYS A 95 -17.36 1.62 6.47
N ALA A 96 -17.54 0.32 6.21
CA ALA A 96 -16.49 -0.51 5.66
C ALA A 96 -16.03 0.07 4.32
N HIS A 97 -14.76 0.43 4.24
CA HIS A 97 -14.11 0.90 3.03
C HIS A 97 -12.73 0.28 2.88
N GLN A 98 -12.31 0.17 1.63
CA GLN A 98 -11.03 -0.34 1.19
C GLN A 98 -10.19 0.82 0.68
N LEU A 99 -9.02 1.02 1.27
CA LEU A 99 -8.00 1.91 0.72
C LEU A 99 -7.07 1.09 -0.18
N GLU A 100 -6.82 1.58 -1.39
CA GLU A 100 -5.89 0.99 -2.35
C GLU A 100 -4.81 2.02 -2.74
N TRP A 101 -3.56 1.63 -2.59
CA TRP A 101 -2.40 2.39 -3.06
C TRP A 101 -1.66 1.58 -4.13
N GLN A 102 -1.30 2.23 -5.23
CA GLN A 102 -0.32 1.68 -6.17
C GLN A 102 0.99 2.43 -6.01
N ILE A 103 2.05 1.67 -5.76
CA ILE A 103 3.39 2.20 -5.54
C ILE A 103 4.36 1.61 -6.53
N ARG A 104 5.37 2.40 -6.91
CA ARG A 104 6.51 1.95 -7.70
C ARG A 104 7.78 2.19 -6.91
N CYS A 105 8.54 1.14 -6.64
CA CYS A 105 9.85 1.28 -6.01
C CYS A 105 10.78 2.05 -6.95
N GLY A 106 11.61 2.91 -6.35
CA GLY A 106 12.60 3.67 -7.07
C GLY A 106 13.73 4.08 -6.13
N ASN A 107 14.62 4.94 -6.62
CA ASN A 107 15.67 5.54 -5.80
C ASN A 107 15.25 6.95 -5.40
N ILE A 108 14.21 7.03 -4.55
CA ILE A 108 13.62 8.30 -4.13
C ILE A 108 14.02 8.52 -2.67
N PRO A 109 14.88 9.50 -2.36
CA PRO A 109 15.31 9.73 -0.99
C PRO A 109 14.10 10.00 -0.10
N ARG A 110 14.05 9.29 1.04
CA ARG A 110 12.96 9.44 2.02
C ARG A 110 12.84 10.89 2.45
N GLU A 111 11.60 11.36 2.60
CA GLU A 111 11.35 12.66 3.18
C GLU A 111 11.99 12.68 4.60
N PRO A 112 12.91 13.62 4.88
CA PRO A 112 13.61 13.62 6.15
C PRO A 112 12.61 13.76 7.29
N PHE A 113 12.75 12.93 8.32
CA PHE A 113 11.97 13.06 9.54
C PHE A 113 12.16 14.48 10.07
N ARG A 114 11.10 15.31 10.02
CA ARG A 114 11.11 16.56 10.76
C ARG A 114 10.71 16.20 12.18
N PHE A 115 11.70 16.05 13.07
CA PHE A 115 11.42 16.10 14.51
C PHE A 115 10.79 17.47 14.76
N PHE A 116 9.47 17.49 15.00
CA PHE A 116 8.80 18.65 15.54
C PHE A 116 9.23 18.80 17.01
N GLY A 117 10.46 19.29 17.20
CA GLY A 117 10.95 19.82 18.45
C GLY A 117 11.10 21.32 18.26
N ARG A 118 10.15 22.11 18.74
CA ARG A 118 10.45 23.49 19.08
C ARG A 118 11.50 23.44 20.19
N THR A 119 12.75 23.73 19.87
CA THR A 119 13.72 24.20 20.86
C THR A 119 13.79 25.72 20.73
N GLN A 120 12.84 26.40 21.37
CA GLN A 120 13.04 27.71 21.99
C GLN A 120 11.91 27.97 22.97
#